data_AF-A0A2A4NFL6-F1
#
_entry.id   AF-A0A2A4NFL6-F1
#
_cell.length_a   1.000
_cell.length_b   1.000
_cell.length_c   1.000
_cell.angle_alpha   90.00
_cell.angle_beta   90.00
_cell.angle_gamma   90.00
#
_symmetry.space_group_name_H-M   'P 1'
#
loop_
_entity.id
_entity.type
_entity.pdbx_description
1 polymer ?
#
loop_
_entity_poly.entity_id
_entity_poly.type
_entity_poly.pdbx_seq_one_letter_code
_entity_poly.pdbx_strand_id
1 'polypeptide(L)'
;MFGVVLWSDEQEQKAVTWCEDHGDLAFYRNTDDSNTCDLDAGDWVHFDMTMERSQRFAHNPKLIHEGVYPDLAVALSAASVKPTIHAASARQENSVVPRRESAQVIPLMAHRTARRGAADPVHAHQA
;
A
#
# COMPACT_ATOMS: atom_id res chain seq x y z
N MET A 1 -4.47 -13.68 4.92
CA MET A 1 -3.70 -12.50 4.52
C MET A 1 -4.55 -11.27 4.79
N PHE A 2 -3.97 -10.17 5.25
CA PHE A 2 -4.67 -8.89 5.27
C PHE A 2 -4.34 -8.05 4.03
N GLY A 3 -5.24 -7.13 3.74
CA GLY A 3 -5.07 -6.17 2.66
C GLY A 3 -6.08 -5.04 2.72
N VAL A 4 -5.89 -4.06 1.86
CA VAL A 4 -6.78 -2.91 1.72
C VAL A 4 -7.47 -2.96 0.36
N VAL A 5 -8.79 -2.85 0.34
CA VAL A 5 -9.56 -2.79 -0.90
C VAL A 5 -9.23 -1.48 -1.62
N LEU A 6 -8.75 -1.56 -2.86
CA LEU A 6 -8.44 -0.40 -3.70
C LEU A 6 -9.62 0.02 -4.57
N TRP A 7 -10.45 -0.97 -4.93
CA TRP A 7 -11.60 -0.80 -5.81
C TRP A 7 -12.56 -1.97 -5.61
N SER A 8 -13.85 -1.71 -5.74
CA SER A 8 -14.91 -2.70 -5.72
C SER A 8 -16.02 -2.36 -6.73
N ASP A 9 -16.75 -3.39 -7.13
CA ASP A 9 -18.00 -3.30 -7.89
C ASP A 9 -19.03 -4.18 -7.18
N GLU A 10 -20.02 -3.55 -6.57
CA GLU A 10 -21.09 -4.20 -5.83
C GLU A 10 -22.00 -5.04 -6.75
N GLN A 11 -22.24 -4.58 -7.99
CA GLN A 11 -23.11 -5.28 -8.93
C GLN A 11 -22.47 -6.56 -9.46
N GLU A 12 -21.16 -6.50 -9.74
CA GLU A 12 -20.41 -7.67 -10.21
C GLU A 12 -19.80 -8.50 -9.07
N GLN A 13 -19.93 -8.06 -7.81
CA GLN A 13 -19.31 -8.65 -6.63
C GLN A 13 -17.82 -8.91 -6.82
N LYS A 14 -17.11 -7.89 -7.30
CA LYS A 14 -15.67 -7.90 -7.55
C LYS A 14 -14.96 -6.90 -6.68
N ALA A 15 -13.72 -7.21 -6.31
CA ALA A 15 -12.84 -6.25 -5.67
C ALA A 15 -11.38 -6.50 -6.04
N VAL A 16 -10.57 -5.45 -5.94
CA VAL A 16 -9.12 -5.51 -6.07
C VAL A 16 -8.50 -5.05 -4.77
N THR A 17 -7.62 -5.88 -4.21
CA THR A 17 -7.05 -5.68 -2.88
C THR A 17 -5.53 -5.56 -2.96
N TRP A 18 -4.97 -4.56 -2.28
CA TRP A 18 -3.54 -4.46 -2.05
C TRP A 18 -3.13 -5.26 -0.80
N CYS A 19 -2.14 -6.12 -0.96
CA CYS A 19 -1.74 -7.07 0.08
C CYS A 19 -0.73 -6.44 1.06
N GLU A 20 -0.79 -6.84 2.33
CA GLU A 20 0.14 -6.43 3.40
C GLU A 20 1.62 -6.71 3.13
N ASP A 21 1.91 -7.70 2.27
CA ASP A 21 3.27 -8.08 1.88
C ASP A 21 3.86 -7.15 0.81
N HIS A 22 3.10 -6.12 0.39
CA HIS A 22 3.42 -5.19 -0.69
C HIS A 22 3.73 -5.91 -2.02
N GLY A 23 3.22 -7.14 -2.19
CA GLY A 23 3.34 -7.91 -3.42
C GLY A 23 2.32 -7.49 -4.49
N ASP A 24 2.06 -8.41 -5.42
CA ASP A 24 1.02 -8.21 -6.43
C ASP A 24 -0.38 -8.05 -5.82
N LEU A 25 -1.28 -7.46 -6.61
CA LEU A 25 -2.69 -7.30 -6.26
C LEU A 25 -3.39 -8.66 -6.16
N ALA A 26 -4.36 -8.74 -5.25
CA ALA A 26 -5.28 -9.87 -5.15
C ALA A 26 -6.64 -9.52 -5.72
N PHE A 27 -7.20 -10.43 -6.53
CA PHE A 27 -8.51 -10.28 -7.15
C PHE A 27 -9.55 -11.07 -6.39
N TYR A 28 -10.63 -10.41 -5.98
CA TYR A 28 -11.82 -11.05 -5.45
C TYR A 28 -12.90 -11.06 -6.52
N ARG A 29 -13.60 -12.18 -6.61
CA ARG A 29 -14.87 -12.32 -7.33
C ARG A 29 -15.72 -13.29 -6.55
N ASN A 30 -16.92 -12.89 -6.17
CA ASN A 30 -17.85 -13.84 -5.61
C ASN A 30 -18.33 -14.81 -6.70
N THR A 31 -18.14 -16.10 -6.48
CA THR A 31 -18.66 -17.17 -7.35
C THR A 31 -19.90 -17.84 -6.78
N ASP A 32 -20.21 -17.58 -5.50
CA ASP A 32 -21.28 -18.24 -4.75
C ASP A 32 -22.24 -17.20 -4.16
N ASP A 33 -23.51 -17.23 -4.59
CA ASP A 33 -24.57 -16.28 -4.17
C ASP A 33 -24.88 -16.29 -2.66
N SER A 34 -24.26 -17.19 -1.88
CA SER A 34 -24.57 -17.40 -0.48
C SER A 34 -23.82 -16.50 0.50
N ASN A 35 -22.69 -15.89 0.09
CA ASN A 35 -21.85 -15.08 0.98
C ASN A 35 -21.41 -13.80 0.26
N THR A 36 -22.32 -12.82 0.20
CA THR A 36 -21.97 -11.47 -0.24
C THR A 36 -21.26 -10.73 0.88
N CYS A 37 -20.13 -10.11 0.58
CA CYS A 37 -19.44 -9.20 1.47
C CYS A 37 -19.45 -7.83 0.80
N ASP A 38 -20.08 -6.85 1.44
CA ASP A 38 -20.01 -5.47 0.98
C ASP A 38 -18.60 -4.96 1.26
N LEU A 39 -17.90 -4.59 0.21
CA LEU A 39 -16.52 -4.13 0.25
C LEU A 39 -16.46 -2.78 -0.44
N ASP A 40 -15.85 -1.81 0.23
CA ASP A 40 -15.63 -0.47 -0.29
C ASP A 40 -14.14 -0.13 -0.35
N ALA A 41 -13.79 0.78 -1.26
CA ALA A 41 -12.42 1.26 -1.36
C ALA A 41 -11.97 1.89 -0.02
N GLY A 42 -10.81 1.45 0.47
CA GLY A 42 -10.25 1.85 1.76
C GLY A 42 -10.52 0.90 2.92
N ASP A 43 -11.35 -0.13 2.70
CA ASP A 43 -11.62 -1.15 3.71
C ASP A 43 -10.40 -2.01 4.00
N TRP A 44 -10.18 -2.29 5.28
CA TRP A 44 -9.18 -3.24 5.74
C TRP A 44 -9.81 -4.60 5.94
N VAL A 45 -9.30 -5.60 5.21
CA VAL A 45 -9.92 -6.93 5.12
C VAL A 45 -8.92 -8.04 5.44
N HIS A 46 -9.45 -9.18 5.89
CA HIS A 46 -8.73 -10.45 5.95
C HIS A 46 -9.32 -11.44 4.96
N PHE A 47 -8.49 -12.22 4.28
CA PHE A 47 -8.93 -13.18 3.27
C PHE A 47 -7.97 -14.36 3.15
N ASP A 48 -8.47 -15.47 2.62
CA ASP A 48 -7.66 -16.60 2.18
C ASP A 48 -7.14 -16.31 0.77
N MET A 49 -5.93 -16.79 0.42
CA MET A 49 -5.33 -16.51 -0.89
C MET A 49 -4.89 -17.79 -1.60
N THR A 50 -5.21 -17.89 -2.90
CA THR A 50 -4.56 -18.84 -3.80
C THR A 50 -3.79 -18.11 -4.91
N MET A 51 -2.82 -18.79 -5.51
CA MET A 51 -2.17 -18.33 -6.74
C MET A 51 -2.58 -19.20 -7.91
N GLU A 52 -2.99 -18.57 -9.01
CA GLU A 52 -3.23 -19.22 -10.29
C GLU A 52 -2.58 -18.40 -11.41
N ARG A 53 -1.76 -19.03 -12.25
CA ARG A 53 -1.07 -18.38 -13.39
C ARG A 53 -0.36 -17.06 -13.00
N SER A 54 0.29 -17.06 -11.84
CA SER A 54 0.97 -15.89 -11.25
C SER A 54 0.05 -14.71 -10.87
N GLN A 55 -1.26 -14.93 -10.79
CA GLN A 55 -2.22 -13.99 -10.22
C GLN A 55 -2.65 -14.47 -8.84
N ARG A 56 -2.93 -13.53 -7.94
CA ARG A 56 -3.43 -13.82 -6.59
C ARG A 56 -4.94 -13.67 -6.59
N PHE A 57 -5.63 -14.65 -6.01
CA PHE A 57 -7.08 -14.62 -5.83
C PHE A 57 -7.41 -14.62 -4.34
N ALA A 58 -8.23 -13.66 -3.95
CA ALA A 58 -8.74 -13.54 -2.60
C ALA A 58 -10.04 -14.33 -2.46
N HIS A 59 -10.16 -15.08 -1.37
CA HIS A 59 -11.32 -15.89 -1.04
C HIS A 59 -11.79 -15.56 0.37
N ASN A 60 -13.10 -15.69 0.60
CA ASN A 60 -13.72 -15.48 1.91
C ASN A 60 -13.30 -14.15 2.57
N PRO A 61 -13.40 -13.00 1.88
CA PRO A 61 -13.03 -11.72 2.47
C PRO A 61 -13.90 -11.44 3.70
N LYS A 62 -13.26 -10.92 4.74
CA LYS A 62 -13.88 -10.51 6.00
C LYS A 62 -13.45 -9.09 6.30
N LEU A 63 -14.42 -8.19 6.43
CA LEU A 63 -14.17 -6.83 6.88
C LEU A 63 -13.60 -6.84 8.30
N ILE A 64 -12.44 -6.20 8.48
CA ILE A 64 -11.82 -5.98 9.78
C ILE A 64 -12.13 -4.56 10.26
N HIS A 65 -12.02 -3.59 9.36
CA HIS A 65 -12.39 -2.21 9.63
C HIS A 65 -12.73 -1.48 8.34
N GLU A 66 -13.86 -0.76 8.36
CA GLU A 66 -14.35 0.04 7.24
C GLU A 66 -13.49 1.28 7.02
N GLY A 67 -13.19 1.61 5.76
CA GLY A 67 -12.68 2.90 5.32
C GLY A 67 -11.43 3.44 6.03
N VAL A 68 -10.53 2.59 6.54
CA VAL A 68 -9.32 3.04 7.27
C VAL A 68 -8.35 3.76 6.33
N TYR A 69 -8.37 3.42 5.05
CA TYR A 69 -7.38 3.86 4.07
C TYR A 69 -8.02 4.40 2.77
N PRO A 70 -8.92 5.40 2.84
CA PRO A 70 -9.72 5.84 1.70
C PRO A 70 -8.89 6.40 0.54
N ASP A 71 -7.75 7.03 0.85
CA ASP A 71 -6.90 7.68 -0.14
C ASP A 71 -5.79 6.77 -0.69
N LEU A 72 -5.73 5.51 -0.26
CA LEU A 72 -4.60 4.62 -0.60
C LEU A 72 -4.51 4.38 -2.10
N ALA A 73 -5.63 4.15 -2.79
CA ALA A 73 -5.65 3.95 -4.23
C ALA A 73 -5.06 5.16 -4.98
N VAL A 74 -5.38 6.38 -4.53
CA VAL A 74 -4.85 7.63 -5.08
C VAL A 74 -3.35 7.76 -4.79
N ALA A 75 -2.92 7.48 -3.57
CA ALA A 75 -1.52 7.55 -3.17
C ALA A 75 -0.63 6.57 -3.97
N LEU A 76 -1.09 5.33 -4.16
CA LEU A 76 -0.39 4.32 -4.95
C LEU A 76 -0.30 4.73 -6.43
N SER A 77 -1.37 5.32 -6.97
CA SER A 77 -1.39 5.83 -8.35
C SER A 77 -0.38 6.95 -8.55
N ALA A 78 -0.29 7.89 -7.60
CA ALA A 78 0.70 8.97 -7.62
C ALA A 78 2.14 8.45 -7.51
N ALA A 79 2.38 7.42 -6.71
CA ALA A 79 3.69 6.80 -6.55
C ALA A 79 4.17 6.02 -7.79
N SER A 80 3.25 5.62 -8.68
CA SER A 80 3.58 4.87 -9.91
C SER A 80 4.19 5.74 -11.01
N VAL A 81 4.14 7.08 -10.88
CA VAL A 81 4.76 8.01 -11.82
C VAL A 81 6.29 7.87 -11.73
N LYS A 82 6.89 7.18 -12.71
CA LYS A 82 8.35 7.14 -12.88
C LYS A 82 8.88 8.57 -12.94
N PRO A 83 9.96 8.93 -12.21
CA PRO A 83 10.59 10.22 -12.40
C PRO A 83 10.97 10.32 -13.87
N THR A 84 10.41 11.31 -14.56
CA THR A 84 10.87 11.66 -15.90
C THR A 84 12.28 12.18 -15.72
N ILE A 85 13.28 11.34 -15.95
CA ILE A 85 14.66 11.81 -16.09
C ILE A 85 14.64 12.72 -17.31
N HIS A 86 14.56 14.03 -17.08
CA HIS A 86 14.81 15.02 -18.11
C HIS A 86 16.20 14.72 -18.66
N ALA A 87 16.22 14.17 -19.88
CA ALA A 87 17.43 14.01 -20.67
C ALA A 87 18.00 15.40 -20.99
N ALA A 88 18.80 15.94 -20.07
CA ALA A 88 19.70 17.03 -20.39
C ALA A 88 20.78 16.47 -21.31
N SER A 89 20.59 16.67 -22.61
CA SER A 89 21.65 16.56 -23.60
C SER A 89 22.75 17.57 -23.28
N ALA A 90 23.94 17.08 -22.96
CA ALA A 90 25.20 17.70 -23.38
C ALA A 90 26.29 16.63 -23.46
N ARG A 91 26.74 16.42 -24.70
CA ARG A 91 27.86 15.63 -25.21
C ARG A 91 29.10 15.64 -24.30
N GLN A 92 29.76 14.48 -24.09
CA GLN A 92 31.18 14.26 -24.41
C GLN A 92 31.61 12.77 -24.29
N GLU A 93 31.97 12.20 -25.45
CA GLU A 93 33.06 11.25 -25.78
C GLU A 93 33.44 10.03 -24.89
N ASN A 94 33.44 8.85 -25.55
CA ASN A 94 34.33 7.68 -25.41
C ASN A 94 34.70 7.15 -24.01
N SER A 95 34.11 6.01 -23.61
CA SER A 95 34.83 4.76 -23.30
C SER A 95 33.84 3.67 -22.88
N VAL A 96 33.88 2.52 -23.55
CA VAL A 96 33.08 1.33 -23.25
C VAL A 96 33.64 0.67 -21.98
N VAL A 97 32.95 0.84 -20.86
CA VAL A 97 33.05 -0.04 -19.69
C VAL A 97 31.63 -0.24 -19.14
N PRO A 98 31.12 -1.47 -18.97
CA PRO A 98 29.84 -1.66 -18.30
C PRO A 98 30.04 -1.36 -16.81
N ARG A 99 29.70 -0.14 -16.42
CA ARG A 99 29.69 0.28 -15.02
C ARG A 99 28.60 -0.53 -14.33
N ARG A 100 28.99 -1.40 -13.39
CA ARG A 100 28.05 -2.00 -12.43
C ARG A 100 27.34 -0.85 -11.73
N GLU A 101 26.07 -0.63 -12.07
CA GLU A 101 25.21 0.31 -11.37
C GLU A 101 24.98 -0.25 -9.97
N SER A 102 25.73 0.29 -9.00
CA SER A 102 25.44 0.09 -7.59
C SER A 102 24.02 0.61 -7.33
N ALA A 103 23.17 -0.23 -6.74
CA ALA A 103 21.81 0.14 -6.36
C ALA A 103 21.80 1.46 -5.57
N GLN A 104 20.87 2.35 -5.89
CA GLN A 104 20.68 3.58 -5.14
C GLN A 104 19.98 3.27 -3.81
N VAL A 105 20.67 3.51 -2.70
CA VAL A 105 20.09 3.45 -1.35
C VAL A 105 19.29 4.73 -1.12
N ILE A 106 17.96 4.62 -1.09
CA ILE A 106 17.09 5.72 -0.69
C ILE A 106 17.01 5.72 0.84
N PRO A 107 17.50 6.76 1.54
CA PRO A 107 17.35 6.86 2.98
C PRO A 107 15.87 6.99 3.33
N LEU A 108 15.35 6.06 4.13
CA LEU A 108 14.02 6.21 4.70
C LEU A 108 14.08 7.35 5.72
N MET A 109 13.58 8.53 5.34
CA MET A 109 13.51 9.68 6.23
C MET A 109 12.56 9.33 7.38
N ALA A 110 13.11 9.14 8.58
CA ALA A 110 12.31 8.95 9.77
C ALA A 110 11.48 10.22 10.01
N HIS A 111 10.18 10.16 9.76
CA HIS A 111 9.25 11.18 10.24
C HIS A 111 9.35 11.18 11.76
N ARG A 112 10.02 12.20 12.32
CA ARG A 112 10.06 12.44 13.76
C ARG A 112 8.63 12.61 14.25
N THR A 113 8.07 11.56 14.84
CA THR A 113 6.89 11.67 15.67
C THR A 113 7.28 12.53 16.87
N ALA A 114 6.81 13.77 16.88
CA ALA A 114 6.92 14.65 18.03
C ALA A 114 6.15 13.99 19.19
N ARG A 115 6.85 13.26 20.05
CA ARG A 115 6.34 12.92 21.38
C ARG A 115 6.12 14.23 22.11
N ARG A 116 4.84 14.65 22.22
CA ARG A 116 4.42 15.68 23.17
C ARG A 116 4.86 15.22 24.55
N GLY A 117 5.78 15.96 25.15
CA GLY A 117 6.29 15.71 26.48
C GLY A 117 5.14 15.73 27.49
N ALA A 118 5.05 14.66 28.28
CA ALA A 118 4.31 14.71 29.54
C ALA A 118 5.08 15.66 30.46
N ALA A 119 4.44 16.74 30.87
CA ALA A 119 4.93 17.61 31.92
C ALA A 119 4.75 16.89 33.26
N ASP A 120 5.85 16.67 33.99
CA ASP A 120 5.84 16.32 35.41
C ASP A 120 5.24 17.48 36.22
N PRO A 121 4.27 17.24 37.13
CA PRO A 121 3.88 18.25 38.09
C PRO A 121 4.83 18.22 39.28
N VAL A 122 5.71 19.22 39.38
CA VAL A 122 6.46 19.54 40.60
C VAL A 122 5.89 20.86 41.15
N HIS A 123 5.04 20.77 42.18
CA HIS A 123 5.07 21.62 43.38
C HIS A 123 3.81 21.44 44.25
N ALA A 124 4.01 21.11 45.52
CA ALA A 124 3.23 21.72 46.60
C ALA A 124 4.16 21.91 47.81
N HIS A 125 4.35 23.19 48.16
CA HIS A 125 5.07 23.68 49.32
C HIS A 125 4.27 23.45 50.62
N GLN A 126 5.02 23.17 51.70
CA GLN A 126 4.87 23.69 53.08
C GLN A 126 3.49 23.74 53.76
N ALA A 127 3.41 23.08 54.91
CA ALA A 127 3.31 23.74 56.22
C ALA A 127 3.89 22.81 57.29
#